data_AF-A0A7V9LR71-F1
#
_entry.id   AF-A0A7V9LR71-F1
#
_cell.length_a   1.000
_cell.length_b   1.000
_cell.length_c   1.000
_cell.angle_alpha   90.00
_cell.angle_beta   90.00
_cell.angle_gamma   90.00
#
_symmetry.space_group_name_H-M   'P 1'
#
loop_
_entity.id
_entity.type
_entity.pdbx_description
1 polymer ?
#
loop_
_entity_poly.entity_id
_entity_poly.type
_entity_poly.pdbx_seq_one_letter_code
_entity_poly.pdbx_strand_id
1 'polypeptide(L)'
;MTVKSVVTKFGGQSALARRIGRRPSVVAYWVKASTIPSRWHPVLLQIAAAEGIYLTANELVAQDEPKEVLTGTVLPVAKYPGSFRVENFTINCYVLNDGRRI
;
A
#
# COMPACT_ATOMS: atom_id res chain seq x y z
N MET A 1 13.11 -3.18 6.17
CA MET A 1 14.09 -2.28 5.54
C MET A 1 13.41 -1.56 4.38
N THR A 2 13.79 -0.32 4.05
CA THR A 2 13.16 0.46 2.97
C THR A 2 13.92 0.32 1.64
N VAL A 3 13.24 0.57 0.52
CA VAL A 3 13.83 0.56 -0.83
C VAL A 3 15.05 1.48 -0.93
N LYS A 4 15.07 2.60 -0.19
CA LYS A 4 16.22 3.50 -0.12
C LYS A 4 17.48 2.80 0.40
N SER A 5 17.37 1.97 1.44
CA SER A 5 18.49 1.22 1.99
C SER A 5 19.06 0.21 1.00
N VAL A 6 18.18 -0.48 0.24
CA VAL A 6 18.59 -1.38 -0.84
C VAL A 6 19.41 -0.62 -1.88
N VAL A 7 18.91 0.54 -2.33
CA VAL A 7 19.62 1.36 -3.32
C VAL A 7 20.97 1.88 -2.80
N THR A 8 21.07 2.21 -1.51
CA THR A 8 22.35 2.60 -0.88
C THR A 8 23.35 1.44 -0.87
N LYS A 9 22.93 0.19 -0.64
CA LYS A 9 23.82 -1.00 -0.73
C LYS A 9 24.44 -1.15 -2.11
N PHE A 10 23.73 -0.75 -3.16
CA PHE A 10 24.26 -0.75 -4.53
C PHE A 10 25.16 0.46 -4.84
N GLY A 11 25.45 1.34 -3.89
CA GLY A 11 26.24 2.56 -4.13
C GLY A 11 25.43 3.73 -4.67
N GLY A 12 24.09 3.69 -4.53
CA GLY A 12 23.18 4.78 -4.86
C GLY A 12 22.36 4.57 -6.13
N GLN A 13 21.45 5.51 -6.39
CA GLN A 13 20.45 5.43 -7.46
C GLN A 13 21.10 5.34 -8.85
N SER A 14 22.13 6.16 -9.10
CA SER A 14 22.84 6.20 -10.39
C SER A 14 23.66 4.93 -10.65
N ALA A 15 24.30 4.37 -9.61
CA ALA A 15 25.07 3.13 -9.71
C ALA A 15 24.15 1.95 -10.03
N LEU A 16 23.04 1.82 -9.28
CA LEU A 16 22.05 0.79 -9.55
C LEU A 16 21.46 0.92 -10.95
N ALA A 17 21.06 2.14 -11.35
CA ALA A 17 20.48 2.42 -12.66
C ALA A 17 21.42 2.02 -13.82
N ARG A 18 22.73 2.30 -13.68
CA ARG A 18 23.75 1.91 -14.65
C ARG A 18 23.85 0.39 -14.80
N ARG A 19 23.77 -0.36 -13.69
CA ARG A 19 23.85 -1.83 -13.68
C ARG A 19 22.64 -2.49 -14.33
N ILE A 20 21.44 -1.96 -14.08
CA ILE A 20 20.20 -2.47 -14.70
C ILE A 20 19.96 -1.93 -16.12
N GLY A 21 20.86 -1.08 -16.65
CA GLY A 21 20.71 -0.47 -17.97
C GLY A 21 19.51 0.48 -18.09
N ARG A 22 19.14 1.17 -16.99
CA ARG A 22 18.00 2.10 -16.97
C ARG A 22 18.41 3.50 -16.55
N ARG A 23 17.48 4.45 -16.77
CA ARG A 23 17.66 5.84 -16.37
C ARG A 23 17.55 5.95 -14.84
N PRO A 24 18.39 6.77 -14.17
CA PRO A 24 18.33 6.99 -12.73
C PRO A 24 16.94 7.43 -12.22
N SER A 25 16.16 8.11 -13.06
CA SER A 25 14.78 8.51 -12.75
C SER A 25 13.84 7.34 -12.47
N VAL A 26 14.08 6.18 -13.08
CA VAL A 26 13.27 4.96 -12.84
C VAL A 26 13.52 4.41 -11.44
N VAL A 27 14.78 4.41 -11.01
CA VAL A 27 15.15 3.98 -9.65
C VAL A 27 14.67 5.00 -8.61
N ALA A 28 14.76 6.30 -8.92
CA ALA A 28 14.21 7.35 -8.06
C ALA A 28 12.68 7.21 -7.89
N TYR A 29 11.97 6.81 -8.94
CA TYR A 29 10.55 6.49 -8.85
C TYR A 29 10.27 5.32 -7.90
N TRP A 30 11.07 4.23 -7.93
CA TRP A 30 10.90 3.10 -7.00
C TRP A 30 11.17 3.51 -5.55
N VAL A 31 12.15 4.36 -5.31
CA VAL A 31 12.43 4.91 -3.98
C VAL A 31 11.26 5.78 -3.50
N LYS A 32 10.69 6.64 -4.36
CA LYS A 32 9.53 7.47 -4.04
C LYS A 32 8.27 6.64 -3.78
N ALA A 33 8.06 5.59 -4.57
CA ALA A 33 6.94 4.66 -4.44
C ALA A 33 7.15 3.64 -3.30
N SER A 34 8.34 3.61 -2.68
CA SER A 34 8.78 2.57 -1.74
C SER A 34 8.51 1.14 -2.24
N THR A 35 8.45 0.94 -3.55
CA THR A 35 8.05 -0.32 -4.18
C THR A 35 8.90 -0.58 -5.40
N ILE A 36 9.50 -1.78 -5.47
CA ILE A 36 10.24 -2.25 -6.63
C ILE A 36 9.34 -3.23 -7.40
N PRO A 37 9.11 -3.05 -8.72
CA PRO A 37 8.28 -3.97 -9.49
C PRO A 37 8.88 -5.38 -9.53
N SER A 38 8.04 -6.40 -9.38
CA SER A 38 8.45 -7.81 -9.25
C SER A 38 9.31 -8.32 -10.40
N ARG A 39 9.10 -7.80 -11.61
CA ARG A 39 9.92 -8.13 -12.79
C ARG A 39 11.41 -7.82 -12.63
N TRP A 40 11.76 -6.90 -11.73
CA TRP A 40 13.14 -6.49 -11.47
C TRP A 40 13.78 -7.24 -10.31
N HIS A 41 12.99 -7.92 -9.48
CA HIS A 41 13.52 -8.69 -8.35
C HIS A 41 14.57 -9.73 -8.77
N PRO A 42 14.35 -10.60 -9.78
CA PRO A 42 15.36 -11.58 -10.16
C PRO A 42 16.65 -10.93 -10.69
N VAL A 43 16.53 -9.84 -11.46
CA VAL A 43 17.67 -9.10 -12.02
C VAL A 43 18.50 -8.48 -10.90
N LEU A 44 17.85 -7.88 -9.90
CA LEU A 44 18.52 -7.26 -8.76
C LEU A 44 19.25 -8.28 -7.88
N LEU A 45 18.64 -9.45 -7.65
CA LEU A 45 19.28 -10.54 -6.90
C LEU A 45 20.48 -11.10 -7.65
N GLN A 46 20.39 -11.24 -8.98
CA GLN A 46 21.50 -11.71 -9.81
C GLN A 46 22.69 -10.74 -9.79
N ILE A 47 22.42 -9.44 -9.94
CA ILE A 47 23.45 -8.39 -9.85
C ILE A 47 24.07 -8.36 -8.45
N ALA A 48 23.25 -8.46 -7.40
CA ALA A 48 23.74 -8.48 -6.03
C ALA A 48 24.65 -9.69 -5.76
N ALA A 49 24.27 -10.88 -6.23
CA ALA A 49 25.09 -12.07 -6.11
C ALA A 49 26.41 -11.94 -6.89
N ALA A 50 26.38 -11.37 -8.09
CA ALA A 50 27.58 -11.14 -8.90
C ALA A 50 28.55 -10.13 -8.28
N GLU A 51 28.04 -9.13 -7.56
CA GLU A 51 28.85 -8.08 -6.93
C GLU A 51 29.17 -8.35 -5.45
N GLY A 52 28.76 -9.50 -4.90
CA GLY A 52 28.96 -9.85 -3.49
C GLY A 52 28.16 -8.98 -2.52
N ILE A 53 27.09 -8.34 -2.99
CA ILE A 53 26.20 -7.51 -2.16
C ILE A 53 25.19 -8.41 -1.46
N TYR A 54 25.17 -8.36 -0.13
CA TYR A 54 24.16 -9.09 0.65
C TYR A 54 22.78 -8.44 0.49
N LEU A 55 21.98 -9.02 -0.40
CA LEU A 55 20.60 -8.65 -0.69
C LEU A 55 19.72 -9.89 -0.64
N THR A 56 18.63 -9.80 0.13
CA THR A 56 17.65 -10.89 0.26
C THR A 56 16.35 -10.53 -0.45
N ALA A 57 15.61 -11.54 -0.92
CA ALA A 57 14.32 -11.33 -1.57
C ALA A 57 13.31 -10.61 -0.66
N ASN A 58 13.37 -10.86 0.65
CA ASN A 58 12.51 -10.22 1.65
C ASN A 58 12.72 -8.70 1.74
N GLU A 59 13.89 -8.19 1.34
CA GLU A 59 14.16 -6.74 1.30
C GLU A 59 13.62 -6.07 0.02
N LEU A 60 13.32 -6.84 -1.02
CA LEU A 60 12.79 -6.35 -2.30
C LEU A 60 11.27 -6.34 -2.33
N VAL A 61 10.64 -7.21 -1.54
CA VAL A 61 9.21 -7.20 -1.31
C VAL A 61 8.90 -5.98 -0.46
N ALA A 62 8.09 -5.08 -0.98
CA ALA A 62 7.51 -4.02 -0.16
C ALA A 62 6.78 -4.71 0.98
N GLN A 63 7.24 -4.50 2.22
CA GLN A 63 6.34 -4.67 3.34
C GLN A 63 5.32 -3.57 3.13
N ASP A 64 4.15 -3.97 2.62
CA ASP A 64 2.92 -3.23 2.86
C ASP A 64 2.82 -3.16 4.38
N GLU A 65 3.47 -2.16 4.98
CA GLU A 65 2.92 -1.56 6.18
C GLU A 65 1.47 -1.36 5.78
N PRO A 66 0.50 -2.02 6.44
CA PRO A 66 -0.88 -1.89 6.06
C PRO A 66 -1.15 -0.40 6.11
N LYS A 67 -1.17 0.24 4.94
CA LYS A 67 -1.78 1.54 4.80
C LYS A 67 -3.18 1.19 5.19
N GLU A 68 -3.57 1.56 6.41
CA GLU A 68 -4.96 1.55 6.82
C GLU A 68 -5.68 2.11 5.62
N VAL A 69 -6.37 1.21 4.92
CA VAL A 69 -7.28 1.61 3.89
C VAL A 69 -8.24 2.42 4.72
N LEU A 70 -8.13 3.74 4.65
CA LEU A 70 -9.17 4.66 5.06
C LEU A 70 -10.32 4.37 4.09
N THR A 71 -10.91 3.17 4.22
CA THR A 71 -12.27 2.94 3.84
C THR A 71 -13.01 3.92 4.72
N GLY A 72 -13.36 5.06 4.14
CA GLY A 72 -14.32 5.98 4.70
C GLY A 72 -15.70 5.33 4.78
N THR A 73 -15.80 4.18 5.44
CA THR A 73 -17.04 3.70 6.01
C THR A 73 -17.23 4.53 7.26
N VAL A 74 -17.70 5.76 7.07
CA VAL A 74 -18.36 6.48 8.16
C VAL A 74 -19.49 5.56 8.59
N LEU A 75 -19.33 4.88 9.73
CA LEU A 75 -20.39 4.04 10.27
C LEU A 75 -21.61 4.94 10.44
N PRO A 76 -22.75 4.62 9.82
CA PRO A 76 -23.91 5.47 9.89
C PRO A 76 -24.38 5.56 11.35
N VAL A 77 -24.46 6.79 11.87
CA VAL A 77 -24.83 7.03 13.27
C VAL A 77 -26.34 7.16 13.35
N ALA A 78 -26.96 6.36 14.21
CA ALA A 78 -28.36 6.47 14.57
C ALA A 78 -28.57 7.76 15.37
N LYS A 79 -29.16 8.78 14.72
CA LYS A 79 -29.29 10.12 15.31
C LYS A 79 -30.71 10.48 15.72
N TYR A 80 -31.72 9.90 15.07
CA TYR A 80 -33.11 10.30 15.26
C TYR A 80 -34.01 9.10 15.61
N PRO A 81 -34.80 9.17 16.69
CA PRO A 81 -35.87 8.21 16.91
C PRO A 81 -36.99 8.43 15.88
N GLY A 82 -37.54 7.35 15.34
CA GLY A 82 -38.65 7.36 14.39
C GLY A 82 -39.61 6.20 14.63
N SER A 83 -40.76 6.25 13.97
CA SER A 83 -41.73 5.15 13.98
C SER A 83 -42.04 4.71 12.55
N PHE A 84 -42.05 3.40 12.33
CA PHE A 84 -42.42 2.79 11.06
C PHE A 84 -43.72 2.02 11.23
N ARG A 85 -44.71 2.32 10.38
CA ARG A 85 -46.04 1.71 10.44
C ARG A 85 -46.14 0.66 9.34
N VAL A 86 -46.36 -0.58 9.76
CA VAL A 86 -46.67 -1.71 8.86
C VAL A 86 -48.09 -2.13 9.18
N GLU A 87 -49.00 -2.04 8.19
CA GLU A 87 -50.47 -2.23 8.24
C GLU A 87 -51.16 -2.22 9.62
N ASN A 88 -50.88 -3.18 10.51
CA ASN A 88 -51.55 -3.34 11.80
C ASN A 88 -50.68 -3.03 13.06
N PHE A 89 -49.40 -2.69 12.93
CA PHE A 89 -48.52 -2.42 14.08
C PHE A 89 -47.53 -1.26 13.83
N THR A 90 -47.16 -0.57 14.92
CA THR A 90 -46.17 0.52 14.90
C THR A 90 -44.87 0.05 15.55
N ILE A 91 -43.77 0.14 14.81
CA ILE A 91 -42.43 -0.25 15.26
C ILE A 91 -41.61 1.00 15.53
N ASN A 92 -40.99 1.08 16.71
CA ASN A 92 -40.01 2.12 17.01
C ASN A 92 -38.69 1.75 16.32
N CYS A 93 -38.18 2.63 15.48
CA CYS A 93 -36.94 2.44 14.72
C CYS A 93 -36.04 3.66 14.85
N TYR A 94 -34.74 3.52 14.61
CA TYR A 94 -33.82 4.64 14.52
C TYR A 94 -33.51 4.97 13.07
N VAL A 95 -33.49 6.28 12.76
CA VAL A 95 -33.12 6.78 11.44
C VAL A 95 -31.63 7.14 11.46
N LEU A 96 -30.89 6.49 10.56
CA LEU A 96 -29.48 6.74 10.31
C LEU A 96 -29.30 8.05 9.53
N ASN A 97 -28.11 8.64 9.60
CA ASN A 97 -27.75 9.85 8.87
C ASN A 97 -27.77 9.69 7.33
N ASP A 98 -27.81 8.46 6.83
CA ASP A 98 -27.96 8.13 5.41
C ASP A 98 -29.43 7.86 5.01
N GLY A 99 -30.39 8.06 5.93
CA GLY A 99 -31.83 7.93 5.68
C GLY A 99 -32.39 6.51 5.83
N ARG A 100 -31.54 5.51 6.08
CA ARG A 100 -31.99 4.15 6.39
C ARG A 100 -32.64 4.07 7.77
N ARG A 101 -33.58 3.14 7.95
CA ARG A 101 -34.28 2.90 9.23
C ARG A 101 -33.92 1.50 9.73
N ILE A 102 -33.43 1.41 10.96
CA ILE A 102 -33.02 0.16 11.63
C ILE A 102 -33.75 -0.04 12.96
#